data_AF-V6EWF4-F1
#
_entry.id   AF-V6EWF4-F1
#
_cell.length_a   1.000
_cell.length_b   1.000
_cell.length_c   1.000
_cell.angle_alpha   90.00
_cell.angle_beta   90.00
_cell.angle_gamma   90.00
#
_symmetry.space_group_name_H-M   'P 1'
#
loop_
_entity.id
_entity.type
_entity.pdbx_description
1 polymer ?
#
loop_
_entity_poly.entity_id
_entity_poly.type
_entity_poly.pdbx_seq_one_letter_code
_entity_poly.pdbx_strand_id
1 'polypeptide(L)'
;MAASVESLMQAAAAQVNAGDLGSAWNLYLAAIQAEPGNAQAWLGLGMTALLQRNWELLVQVADRRQQLGGDGFAYFHDVLTVISGYGFYELLEAMATHLPDTSTYAPSSLYYAVCARLLAGDEDAAFALLARLKPLLAERRDHLPIGPGDRFNIAYRQASLVEDGDYPDRLDDNRLSALAAALPAVETYGQWNQEAGGDFVLLAACDGQYLNRFGADYLKSLMPLGQGAMLHLHVIEPVAEGLAPVAALAAAAAMPVTITCEPASAWRGGAYFASARFLAAPWVVERHCGRPVMITDIDVRFLRPPAELAEAAGPYAFASFVHDGVGPASRLPAVWTWFAGDHGQAMLRVLSHSILSKLDIPWPHNWMLDQAALMTARRWLRRHHPQAALAEMNSLLGQSFTPWLECRGDEDDKAALIRQAGQGE
;
A
#
# COMPACT_ATOMS: atom_id res chain seq x y z
N MET A 1 -46.15 -11.17 19.97
CA MET A 1 -45.59 -10.47 18.80
C MET A 1 -44.16 -10.95 18.65
N ALA A 2 -43.76 -11.43 17.47
CA ALA A 2 -42.35 -11.78 17.25
C ALA A 2 -41.49 -10.52 17.37
N ALA A 3 -40.32 -10.62 18.00
CA ALA A 3 -39.37 -9.51 18.03
C ALA A 3 -38.90 -9.20 16.60
N SER A 4 -38.70 -7.91 16.27
CA SER A 4 -38.12 -7.54 14.98
C SER A 4 -36.66 -7.97 14.92
N VAL A 5 -36.14 -8.21 13.71
CA VAL A 5 -34.71 -8.53 13.48
C VAL A 5 -33.81 -7.44 14.07
N GLU A 6 -34.19 -6.17 13.92
CA GLU A 6 -33.48 -5.03 14.51
C GLU A 6 -33.41 -5.12 16.05
N SER A 7 -34.53 -5.43 16.72
CA SER A 7 -34.56 -5.59 18.17
C SER A 7 -33.69 -6.77 18.63
N LEU A 8 -33.68 -7.88 17.89
CA LEU A 8 -32.83 -9.03 18.17
C LEU A 8 -31.34 -8.67 18.02
N MET A 9 -30.95 -7.95 16.96
CA MET A 9 -29.56 -7.53 16.74
C MET A 9 -29.08 -6.53 17.81
N GLN A 10 -29.92 -5.57 18.19
CA GLN A 10 -29.58 -4.62 19.26
C GLN A 10 -29.40 -5.34 20.60
N ALA A 11 -30.28 -6.28 20.93
CA ALA A 11 -30.15 -7.11 22.12
C ALA A 11 -28.89 -7.97 22.07
N ALA A 12 -28.57 -8.60 20.92
CA ALA A 12 -27.38 -9.42 20.74
C ALA A 12 -26.09 -8.62 20.97
N ALA A 13 -25.99 -7.42 20.39
CA ALA A 13 -24.85 -6.52 20.58
C ALA A 13 -24.70 -6.11 22.06
N ALA A 14 -25.80 -5.85 22.76
CA ALA A 14 -25.76 -5.59 24.19
C ALA A 14 -25.22 -6.79 25.00
N GLN A 15 -25.57 -8.02 24.62
CA GLN A 15 -25.03 -9.23 25.25
C GLN A 15 -23.54 -9.44 24.97
N VAL A 16 -23.06 -9.14 23.74
CA VAL A 16 -21.62 -9.14 23.44
C VAL A 16 -20.87 -8.17 24.35
N ASN A 17 -21.38 -6.95 24.51
CA ASN A 17 -20.77 -5.94 25.39
C ASN A 17 -20.80 -6.35 26.87
N ALA A 18 -21.79 -7.12 27.29
CA ALA A 18 -21.89 -7.68 28.63
C ALA A 18 -21.00 -8.92 28.85
N GLY A 19 -20.36 -9.45 27.79
CA GLY A 19 -19.59 -10.69 27.83
C GLY A 19 -20.45 -11.97 27.83
N ASP A 20 -21.77 -11.87 27.70
CA ASP A 20 -22.67 -13.02 27.56
C ASP A 20 -22.74 -13.46 26.09
N LEU A 21 -21.65 -14.07 25.64
CA LEU A 21 -21.51 -14.54 24.25
C LEU A 21 -22.51 -15.66 23.92
N GLY A 22 -22.98 -16.43 24.91
CA GLY A 22 -23.97 -17.48 24.70
C GLY A 22 -25.34 -16.92 24.36
N SER A 23 -25.79 -15.91 25.11
CA SER A 23 -27.04 -15.21 24.81
C SER A 23 -26.95 -14.42 23.50
N ALA A 24 -25.82 -13.75 23.24
CA ALA A 24 -25.57 -13.05 21.98
C ALA A 24 -25.70 -14.00 20.78
N TRP A 25 -25.08 -15.17 20.85
CA TRP A 25 -25.15 -16.21 19.82
C TRP A 25 -26.60 -16.59 19.48
N ASN A 26 -27.40 -16.89 20.50
CA ASN A 26 -28.79 -17.30 20.31
C ASN A 26 -29.64 -16.19 19.68
N LEU A 27 -29.39 -14.93 20.04
CA LEU A 27 -30.09 -13.78 19.48
C LEU A 27 -29.72 -13.53 18.02
N TYR A 28 -28.43 -13.64 17.64
CA TYR A 28 -28.01 -13.56 16.24
C TYR A 28 -28.57 -14.72 15.41
N LEU A 29 -28.58 -15.94 15.96
CA LEU A 29 -29.18 -17.09 15.30
C LEU A 29 -30.69 -16.90 15.07
N ALA A 30 -31.42 -16.37 16.06
CA ALA A 30 -32.84 -16.05 15.92
C ALA A 30 -33.07 -14.96 14.86
N ALA A 31 -32.19 -13.96 14.78
CA ALA A 31 -32.23 -12.94 13.73
C ALA A 31 -32.03 -13.54 12.32
N ILE A 32 -31.06 -14.45 12.15
CA ILE A 32 -30.83 -15.18 10.89
C ILE A 32 -32.02 -16.08 10.53
N GLN A 33 -32.66 -16.73 11.52
CA GLN A 33 -33.86 -17.54 11.27
C GLN A 33 -35.04 -16.69 10.79
N ALA A 34 -35.20 -15.48 11.34
CA ALA A 34 -36.23 -14.54 10.92
C ALA A 34 -35.93 -13.92 9.55
N GLU A 35 -34.67 -13.62 9.26
CA GLU A 35 -34.22 -13.05 7.99
C GLU A 35 -32.86 -13.67 7.56
N PRO A 36 -32.89 -14.78 6.79
CA PRO A 36 -31.67 -15.51 6.42
C PRO A 36 -30.64 -14.69 5.62
N GLY A 37 -31.09 -13.65 4.92
CA GLY A 37 -30.24 -12.75 4.14
C GLY A 37 -29.58 -11.63 4.96
N ASN A 38 -29.83 -11.53 6.27
CA ASN A 38 -29.33 -10.42 7.07
C ASN A 38 -27.81 -10.54 7.34
N ALA A 39 -26.99 -9.83 6.54
CA ALA A 39 -25.54 -9.91 6.60
C ALA A 39 -24.94 -9.51 7.97
N GLN A 40 -25.58 -8.56 8.67
CA GLN A 40 -25.12 -8.10 10.00
C GLN A 40 -25.34 -9.15 11.07
N ALA A 41 -26.46 -9.88 11.03
CA ALA A 41 -26.71 -10.98 11.95
C ALA A 41 -25.69 -12.11 11.76
N TRP A 42 -25.35 -12.46 10.51
CA TRP A 42 -24.25 -13.40 10.22
C TRP A 42 -22.90 -12.91 10.75
N LEU A 43 -22.55 -11.65 10.49
CA LEU A 43 -21.29 -11.06 10.97
C LEU A 43 -21.19 -11.13 12.50
N GLY A 44 -22.26 -10.76 13.22
CA GLY A 44 -22.34 -10.87 14.67
C GLY A 44 -22.21 -12.30 15.18
N LEU A 45 -22.79 -13.28 14.48
CA LEU A 45 -22.65 -14.70 14.81
C LEU A 45 -21.18 -15.16 14.69
N GLY A 46 -20.50 -14.79 13.62
CA GLY A 46 -19.08 -15.11 13.40
C GLY A 46 -18.15 -14.46 14.43
N MET A 47 -18.37 -13.17 14.72
CA MET A 47 -17.64 -12.47 15.77
C MET A 47 -17.84 -13.14 17.13
N THR A 48 -19.06 -13.57 17.44
CA THR A 48 -19.37 -14.26 18.71
C THR A 48 -18.60 -15.58 18.82
N ALA A 49 -18.57 -16.40 17.76
CA ALA A 49 -17.76 -17.63 17.75
C ALA A 49 -16.26 -17.35 17.95
N LEU A 50 -15.74 -16.30 17.30
CA LEU A 50 -14.32 -15.93 17.44
C LEU A 50 -13.99 -15.45 18.86
N LEU A 51 -14.84 -14.61 19.47
CA LEU A 51 -14.69 -14.13 20.84
C LEU A 51 -14.77 -15.27 21.86
N GLN A 52 -15.57 -16.30 21.59
CA GLN A 52 -15.63 -17.54 22.37
C GLN A 52 -14.41 -18.45 22.18
N ARG A 53 -13.50 -18.12 21.26
CA ARG A 53 -12.38 -18.98 20.81
C ARG A 53 -12.85 -20.33 20.25
N ASN A 54 -14.05 -20.38 19.69
CA ASN A 54 -14.63 -21.58 19.09
C ASN A 54 -14.41 -21.58 17.58
N TRP A 55 -13.18 -21.93 17.18
CA TRP A 55 -12.72 -21.88 15.79
C TRP A 55 -13.49 -22.84 14.88
N GLU A 56 -13.81 -24.03 15.39
CA GLU A 56 -14.59 -25.03 14.67
C GLU A 56 -15.99 -24.49 14.35
N LEU A 57 -16.64 -23.85 15.33
CA LEU A 57 -17.95 -23.24 15.14
C LEU A 57 -17.91 -22.11 14.11
N LEU A 58 -16.88 -21.25 14.12
CA LEU A 58 -16.73 -20.22 13.10
C LEU A 58 -16.64 -20.81 11.68
N VAL A 59 -15.84 -21.87 11.50
CA VAL A 59 -15.73 -22.60 10.23
C VAL A 59 -17.07 -23.22 9.83
N GLN A 60 -17.78 -23.88 10.75
CA GLN A 60 -19.10 -24.46 10.49
C GLN A 60 -20.13 -23.40 10.05
N VAL A 61 -20.10 -22.21 10.66
CA VAL A 61 -20.96 -21.09 10.24
C VAL A 61 -20.60 -20.60 8.84
N ALA A 62 -19.31 -20.48 8.53
CA ALA A 62 -18.86 -20.08 7.21
C ALA A 62 -19.23 -21.11 6.13
N ASP A 63 -19.06 -22.41 6.41
CA ASP A 63 -19.48 -23.49 5.52
C ASP A 63 -20.99 -23.49 5.31
N ARG A 64 -21.76 -23.26 6.39
CA ARG A 64 -23.22 -23.14 6.28
C ARG A 64 -23.61 -21.95 5.40
N ARG A 65 -22.93 -20.82 5.54
CA ARG A 65 -23.14 -19.66 4.68
C ARG A 65 -22.74 -19.93 3.23
N GLN A 66 -21.64 -20.64 3.00
CA GLN A 66 -21.25 -21.10 1.67
C GLN A 66 -22.34 -21.96 1.02
N GLN A 67 -22.95 -22.89 1.77
CA GLN A 67 -24.03 -23.74 1.26
C GLN A 67 -25.31 -22.95 0.91
N LEU A 68 -25.61 -21.89 1.67
CA LEU A 68 -26.85 -21.12 1.51
C LEU A 68 -26.72 -19.98 0.48
N GLY A 69 -25.60 -19.27 0.49
CA GLY A 69 -25.40 -18.03 -0.29
C GLY A 69 -24.19 -18.06 -1.22
N GLY A 70 -23.34 -19.08 -1.16
CA GLY A 70 -22.15 -19.18 -2.00
C GLY A 70 -20.99 -18.26 -1.59
N ASP A 71 -21.09 -17.54 -0.46
CA ASP A 71 -20.18 -16.46 -0.06
C ASP A 71 -19.48 -16.71 1.30
N GLY A 72 -19.36 -17.97 1.72
CA GLY A 72 -18.81 -18.34 3.03
C GLY A 72 -17.37 -17.87 3.25
N PHE A 73 -16.52 -17.92 2.21
CA PHE A 73 -15.15 -17.39 2.29
C PHE A 73 -15.14 -15.87 2.47
N ALA A 74 -15.93 -15.13 1.69
CA ALA A 74 -16.01 -13.67 1.80
C ALA A 74 -16.55 -13.25 3.18
N TYR A 75 -17.55 -13.96 3.69
CA TYR A 75 -18.03 -13.78 5.05
C TYR A 75 -16.95 -14.04 6.10
N PHE A 76 -16.24 -15.15 6.01
CA PHE A 76 -15.18 -15.47 6.96
C PHE A 76 -14.11 -14.37 6.96
N HIS A 77 -13.75 -13.88 5.77
CA HIS A 77 -12.85 -12.74 5.64
C HIS A 77 -13.36 -11.48 6.33
N ASP A 78 -14.63 -11.09 6.13
CA ASP A 78 -15.24 -9.92 6.77
C ASP A 78 -15.22 -10.01 8.29
N VAL A 79 -15.49 -11.20 8.86
CA VAL A 79 -15.41 -11.41 10.31
C VAL A 79 -14.02 -11.05 10.83
N LEU A 80 -12.96 -11.47 10.12
CA LEU A 80 -11.59 -11.15 10.51
C LEU A 80 -11.24 -9.67 10.27
N THR A 81 -11.73 -9.07 9.19
CA THR A 81 -11.59 -7.63 8.93
C THR A 81 -12.11 -6.82 10.12
N VAL A 82 -13.32 -7.13 10.57
CA VAL A 82 -13.99 -6.41 11.66
C VAL A 82 -13.26 -6.62 12.98
N ILE A 83 -12.88 -7.87 13.30
CA ILE A 83 -12.12 -8.20 14.51
C ILE A 83 -10.76 -7.49 14.54
N SER A 84 -10.09 -7.39 13.38
CA SER A 84 -8.86 -6.61 13.24
C SER A 84 -9.08 -5.11 13.47
N GLY A 85 -10.21 -4.57 13.01
CA GLY A 85 -10.59 -3.17 13.25
C GLY A 85 -10.85 -2.86 14.74
N TYR A 86 -11.27 -3.86 15.51
CA TYR A 86 -11.41 -3.75 16.98
C TYR A 86 -10.11 -4.03 17.75
N GLY A 87 -9.00 -4.33 17.07
CA GLY A 87 -7.71 -4.54 17.72
C GLY A 87 -7.55 -5.88 18.44
N PHE A 88 -8.41 -6.87 18.18
CA PHE A 88 -8.32 -8.21 18.79
C PHE A 88 -7.25 -9.11 18.11
N TYR A 89 -6.03 -8.61 18.01
CA TYR A 89 -4.93 -9.24 17.27
C TYR A 89 -4.56 -10.63 17.79
N GLU A 90 -4.59 -10.83 19.12
CA GLU A 90 -4.33 -12.14 19.73
C GLU A 90 -5.28 -13.25 19.23
N LEU A 91 -6.55 -12.91 18.95
CA LEU A 91 -7.52 -13.88 18.44
C LEU A 91 -7.21 -14.28 16.99
N LEU A 92 -6.79 -13.32 16.17
CA LEU A 92 -6.42 -13.56 14.77
C LEU A 92 -5.22 -14.51 14.67
N GLU A 93 -4.22 -14.30 15.53
CA GLU A 93 -3.03 -15.15 15.61
C GLU A 93 -3.35 -16.56 16.14
N ALA A 94 -4.13 -16.65 17.22
CA ALA A 94 -4.57 -17.93 17.78
C ALA A 94 -5.33 -18.76 16.75
N MET A 95 -6.22 -18.12 15.98
CA MET A 95 -6.98 -18.80 14.92
C MET A 95 -6.08 -19.29 13.78
N ALA A 96 -5.12 -18.48 13.32
CA ALA A 96 -4.17 -18.89 12.26
C ALA A 96 -3.23 -20.04 12.69
N THR A 97 -3.01 -20.19 14.00
CA THR A 97 -2.29 -21.33 14.58
C THR A 97 -3.16 -22.58 14.64
N HIS A 98 -4.47 -22.42 14.90
CA HIS A 98 -5.39 -23.54 15.02
C HIS A 98 -5.86 -24.10 13.67
N LEU A 99 -6.08 -23.24 12.67
CA LEU A 99 -6.58 -23.69 11.37
C LEU A 99 -5.47 -24.42 10.58
N PRO A 100 -5.72 -25.65 10.12
CA PRO A 100 -4.77 -26.36 9.28
C PRO A 100 -4.69 -25.71 7.91
N ASP A 101 -3.54 -25.84 7.24
CA ASP A 101 -3.34 -25.29 5.90
C ASP A 101 -4.36 -25.83 4.89
N THR A 102 -4.86 -27.06 5.08
CA THR A 102 -5.90 -27.67 4.25
C THR A 102 -7.27 -26.98 4.33
N SER A 103 -7.49 -26.11 5.33
CA SER A 103 -8.74 -25.35 5.43
C SER A 103 -8.87 -24.35 4.27
N THR A 104 -10.05 -24.29 3.65
CA THR A 104 -10.41 -23.26 2.65
C THR A 104 -10.20 -21.83 3.18
N TYR A 105 -10.34 -21.65 4.50
CA TYR A 105 -10.23 -20.34 5.15
C TYR A 105 -8.81 -19.98 5.62
N ALA A 106 -7.85 -20.91 5.48
CA ALA A 106 -6.46 -20.69 5.89
C ALA A 106 -5.84 -19.42 5.30
N PRO A 107 -6.00 -19.09 3.99
CA PRO A 107 -5.43 -17.87 3.41
C PRO A 107 -5.86 -16.58 4.11
N SER A 108 -7.15 -16.46 4.44
CA SER A 108 -7.69 -15.29 5.13
C SER A 108 -7.18 -15.20 6.58
N SER A 109 -7.16 -16.35 7.29
CA SER A 109 -6.66 -16.39 8.67
C SER A 109 -5.18 -16.01 8.77
N LEU A 110 -4.34 -16.54 7.88
CA LEU A 110 -2.91 -16.26 7.84
C LEU A 110 -2.66 -14.80 7.49
N TYR A 111 -3.37 -14.24 6.51
CA TYR A 111 -3.23 -12.82 6.14
C TYR A 111 -3.49 -11.90 7.34
N TYR A 112 -4.55 -12.15 8.10
CA TYR A 112 -4.85 -11.31 9.27
C TYR A 112 -3.89 -11.53 10.44
N ALA A 113 -3.34 -12.74 10.60
CA ALA A 113 -2.24 -12.96 11.54
C ALA A 113 -0.94 -12.24 11.12
N VAL A 114 -0.64 -12.16 9.81
CA VAL A 114 0.45 -11.32 9.28
C VAL A 114 0.21 -9.85 9.69
N CYS A 115 -1.01 -9.33 9.46
CA CYS A 115 -1.35 -7.96 9.82
C CYS A 115 -1.20 -7.70 11.32
N ALA A 116 -1.69 -8.60 12.17
CA ALA A 116 -1.54 -8.54 13.63
C ALA A 116 -0.07 -8.45 14.05
N ARG A 117 0.78 -9.33 13.51
CA ARG A 117 2.23 -9.35 13.82
C ARG A 117 2.95 -8.10 13.36
N LEU A 118 2.61 -7.59 12.17
CA LEU A 118 3.13 -6.29 11.74
C LEU A 118 2.74 -5.19 12.71
N LEU A 119 1.46 -5.07 13.08
CA LEU A 119 0.98 -4.05 14.03
C LEU A 119 1.66 -4.14 15.40
N ALA A 120 2.01 -5.35 15.86
CA ALA A 120 2.81 -5.57 17.06
C ALA A 120 4.31 -5.23 16.91
N GLY A 121 4.78 -4.85 15.71
CA GLY A 121 6.19 -4.58 15.41
C GLY A 121 7.05 -5.84 15.21
N ASP A 122 6.43 -7.02 15.18
CA ASP A 122 7.09 -8.32 15.00
C ASP A 122 7.11 -8.70 13.51
N GLU A 123 7.94 -7.97 12.75
CA GLU A 123 8.03 -8.18 11.30
C GLU A 123 8.55 -9.58 10.94
N ASP A 124 9.46 -10.16 11.71
CA ASP A 124 10.02 -11.46 11.34
C ASP A 124 8.98 -12.60 11.50
N ALA A 125 8.17 -12.58 12.56
CA ALA A 125 7.04 -13.51 12.66
C ALA A 125 5.99 -13.25 11.56
N ALA A 126 5.73 -11.99 11.22
CA ALA A 126 4.82 -11.66 10.12
C ALA A 126 5.29 -12.26 8.79
N PHE A 127 6.58 -12.17 8.47
CA PHE A 127 7.12 -12.71 7.22
C PHE A 127 7.24 -14.24 7.23
N ALA A 128 7.41 -14.87 8.39
CA ALA A 128 7.28 -16.32 8.51
C ALA A 128 5.85 -16.80 8.17
N LEU A 129 4.83 -16.08 8.64
CA LEU A 129 3.43 -16.36 8.28
C LEU A 129 3.16 -16.07 6.80
N LEU A 130 3.74 -15.01 6.23
CA LEU A 130 3.63 -14.71 4.81
C LEU A 130 4.25 -15.80 3.93
N ALA A 131 5.40 -16.35 4.35
CA ALA A 131 6.04 -17.48 3.68
C ALA A 131 5.18 -18.75 3.69
N ARG A 132 4.40 -18.98 4.77
CA ARG A 132 3.37 -20.03 4.85
C ARG A 132 2.15 -19.74 3.96
N LEU A 133 1.73 -18.46 3.88
CA LEU A 133 0.56 -18.04 3.11
C LEU A 133 0.76 -18.14 1.59
N LYS A 134 1.90 -17.71 1.07
CA LYS A 134 2.14 -17.58 -0.37
C LYS A 134 1.92 -18.87 -1.18
N PRO A 135 2.43 -20.04 -0.77
CA PRO A 135 2.14 -21.30 -1.48
C PRO A 135 0.65 -21.59 -1.58
N LEU A 136 -0.13 -21.29 -0.52
CA LEU A 136 -1.58 -21.51 -0.53
C LEU A 136 -2.30 -20.57 -1.51
N LEU A 137 -1.85 -19.32 -1.62
CA LEU A 137 -2.40 -18.37 -2.61
C LEU A 137 -2.11 -18.83 -4.04
N ALA A 138 -0.91 -19.34 -4.29
CA ALA A 138 -0.53 -19.85 -5.61
C ALA A 138 -1.32 -21.12 -5.98
N GLU A 139 -1.42 -22.08 -5.05
CA GLU A 139 -2.16 -23.34 -5.25
C GLU A 139 -3.65 -23.11 -5.49
N ARG A 140 -4.25 -22.14 -4.79
CA ARG A 140 -5.71 -21.95 -4.74
C ARG A 140 -6.20 -20.76 -5.54
N ARG A 141 -5.35 -20.15 -6.36
CA ARG A 141 -5.63 -18.90 -7.09
C ARG A 141 -7.01 -18.93 -7.78
N ASP A 142 -7.31 -20.02 -8.49
CA ASP A 142 -8.52 -20.16 -9.30
C ASP A 142 -9.80 -20.38 -8.46
N HIS A 143 -9.66 -20.61 -7.15
CA HIS A 143 -10.76 -20.84 -6.21
C HIS A 143 -10.97 -19.69 -5.22
N LEU A 144 -10.10 -18.67 -5.25
CA LEU A 144 -10.18 -17.52 -4.36
C LEU A 144 -10.99 -16.38 -5.00
N PRO A 145 -11.82 -15.65 -4.22
CA PRO A 145 -12.52 -14.48 -4.72
C PRO A 145 -11.54 -13.30 -4.82
N ILE A 146 -10.87 -13.16 -5.96
CA ILE A 146 -9.82 -12.15 -6.20
C ILE A 146 -10.12 -11.23 -7.39
N GLY A 147 -11.34 -11.24 -7.91
CA GLY A 147 -11.80 -10.30 -8.93
C GLY A 147 -11.87 -8.85 -8.40
N PRO A 148 -11.94 -7.83 -9.29
CA PRO A 148 -11.84 -6.42 -8.91
C PRO A 148 -12.79 -5.93 -7.81
N GLY A 149 -13.96 -6.56 -7.64
CA GLY A 149 -14.94 -6.24 -6.59
C GLY A 149 -14.90 -7.15 -5.36
N ASP A 150 -14.04 -8.16 -5.35
CA ASP A 150 -13.98 -9.12 -4.26
C ASP A 150 -13.24 -8.57 -3.05
N ARG A 151 -13.79 -8.83 -1.86
CA ARG A 151 -13.30 -8.29 -0.59
C ARG A 151 -11.90 -8.79 -0.22
N PHE A 152 -11.58 -10.03 -0.60
CA PHE A 152 -10.26 -10.64 -0.35
C PHE A 152 -9.17 -10.16 -1.31
N ASN A 153 -9.53 -9.44 -2.39
CA ASN A 153 -8.58 -9.08 -3.42
C ASN A 153 -7.44 -8.20 -2.89
N ILE A 154 -7.73 -7.27 -1.98
CA ILE A 154 -6.69 -6.43 -1.35
C ILE A 154 -5.68 -7.31 -0.60
N ALA A 155 -6.17 -8.24 0.23
CA ALA A 155 -5.34 -9.17 0.97
C ALA A 155 -4.47 -10.05 0.05
N TYR A 156 -5.08 -10.58 -1.02
CA TYR A 156 -4.38 -11.35 -2.04
C TYR A 156 -3.23 -10.56 -2.69
N ARG A 157 -3.49 -9.32 -3.12
CA ARG A 157 -2.49 -8.43 -3.74
C ARG A 157 -1.35 -8.14 -2.78
N GLN A 158 -1.65 -7.68 -1.57
CA GLN A 158 -0.61 -7.34 -0.60
C GLN A 158 0.26 -8.56 -0.26
N ALA A 159 -0.35 -9.73 -0.07
CA ALA A 159 0.38 -10.95 0.24
C ALA A 159 1.21 -11.52 -0.93
N SER A 160 0.75 -11.33 -2.17
CA SER A 160 1.48 -11.77 -3.37
C SER A 160 2.56 -10.78 -3.84
N LEU A 161 2.40 -9.49 -3.54
CA LEU A 161 3.34 -8.44 -3.94
C LEU A 161 4.47 -8.23 -2.92
N VAL A 162 4.18 -8.28 -1.61
CA VAL A 162 5.21 -8.09 -0.57
C VAL A 162 6.13 -9.31 -0.51
N GLU A 163 7.44 -9.09 -0.51
CA GLU A 163 8.47 -10.13 -0.48
C GLU A 163 9.40 -9.97 0.74
N ASP A 164 10.01 -11.06 1.19
CA ASP A 164 10.97 -10.98 2.29
C ASP A 164 12.28 -10.32 1.82
N GLY A 165 13.11 -9.87 2.76
CA GLY A 165 14.34 -9.14 2.48
C GLY A 165 15.44 -9.95 1.77
N ASP A 166 15.23 -11.24 1.47
CA ASP A 166 16.13 -12.09 0.67
C ASP A 166 15.65 -12.25 -0.79
N TYR A 167 14.45 -11.75 -1.11
CA TYR A 167 13.90 -11.84 -2.46
C TYR A 167 14.74 -11.09 -3.48
N PRO A 168 15.21 -9.86 -3.23
CA PRO A 168 16.04 -9.13 -4.19
C PRO A 168 17.29 -9.89 -4.62
N ASP A 169 17.92 -10.62 -3.69
CA ASP A 169 19.16 -11.37 -3.97
C ASP A 169 18.91 -12.66 -4.77
N ARG A 170 17.64 -13.05 -4.93
CA ARG A 170 17.21 -14.21 -5.74
C ARG A 170 16.75 -13.80 -7.14
N LEU A 171 16.72 -12.51 -7.44
CA LEU A 171 16.36 -12.02 -8.77
C LEU A 171 17.49 -12.29 -9.77
N ASP A 172 17.12 -12.62 -11.00
CA ASP A 172 18.09 -12.80 -12.09
C ASP A 172 18.50 -11.44 -12.67
N ASP A 173 19.77 -11.06 -12.46
CA ASP A 173 20.34 -9.80 -12.94
C ASP A 173 20.20 -9.62 -14.45
N ASN A 174 20.27 -10.69 -15.25
CA ASN A 174 20.10 -10.59 -16.70
C ASN A 174 18.67 -10.23 -17.05
N ARG A 175 17.69 -10.87 -16.41
CA ARG A 175 16.28 -10.54 -16.57
C ARG A 175 16.00 -9.11 -16.12
N LEU A 176 16.52 -8.69 -14.97
CA LEU A 176 16.35 -7.32 -14.47
C LEU A 176 16.94 -6.28 -15.41
N SER A 177 18.15 -6.53 -15.93
CA SER A 177 18.79 -5.66 -16.90
C SER A 177 17.99 -5.56 -18.20
N ALA A 178 17.42 -6.68 -18.67
CA ALA A 178 16.56 -6.68 -19.84
C ALA A 178 15.25 -5.92 -19.62
N LEU A 179 14.62 -6.07 -18.44
CA LEU A 179 13.42 -5.32 -18.07
C LEU A 179 13.70 -3.82 -17.95
N ALA A 180 14.80 -3.45 -17.31
CA ALA A 180 15.23 -2.06 -17.19
C ALA A 180 15.53 -1.44 -18.57
N ALA A 181 16.19 -2.18 -19.47
CA ALA A 181 16.47 -1.73 -20.83
C ALA A 181 15.22 -1.61 -21.71
N ALA A 182 14.14 -2.30 -21.34
CA ALA A 182 12.85 -2.22 -22.01
C ALA A 182 11.96 -1.09 -21.46
N LEU A 183 12.37 -0.39 -20.39
CA LEU A 183 11.71 0.85 -19.98
C LEU A 183 11.87 1.91 -21.09
N PRO A 184 10.85 2.77 -21.28
CA PRO A 184 10.95 3.91 -22.18
C PRO A 184 12.17 4.80 -21.89
N ALA A 185 12.76 5.38 -22.94
CA ALA A 185 13.87 6.31 -22.77
C ALA A 185 13.38 7.60 -22.10
N VAL A 186 14.12 8.04 -21.07
CA VAL A 186 13.86 9.30 -20.37
C VAL A 186 14.47 10.47 -21.15
N GLU A 187 13.63 11.44 -21.50
CA GLU A 187 14.03 12.68 -22.18
C GLU A 187 13.88 13.88 -21.24
N THR A 188 14.78 14.85 -21.34
CA THR A 188 14.63 16.11 -20.58
C THR A 188 13.71 17.06 -21.35
N TYR A 189 12.71 17.60 -20.66
CA TYR A 189 11.87 18.66 -21.20
C TYR A 189 12.36 20.03 -20.74
N GLY A 190 12.83 20.85 -21.68
CA GLY A 190 13.43 22.15 -21.40
C GLY A 190 14.93 22.06 -21.12
N GLN A 191 15.43 22.83 -20.16
CA GLN A 191 16.85 22.88 -19.83
C GLN A 191 17.15 22.13 -18.53
N TRP A 192 18.15 21.27 -18.57
CA TRP A 192 18.75 20.72 -17.36
C TRP A 192 19.72 21.73 -16.76
N ASN A 193 19.48 22.19 -15.54
CA ASN A 193 20.41 23.06 -14.84
C ASN A 193 21.31 22.23 -13.90
N GLN A 194 22.51 21.86 -14.37
CA GLN A 194 23.47 21.09 -13.56
C GLN A 194 24.00 21.89 -12.36
N GLU A 195 24.02 23.21 -12.47
CA GLU A 195 24.51 24.13 -11.44
C GLU A 195 23.41 24.56 -10.46
N ALA A 196 22.19 24.06 -10.66
CA ALA A 196 21.09 24.31 -9.74
C ALA A 196 21.47 23.92 -8.31
N GLY A 197 21.38 24.90 -7.40
CA GLY A 197 21.56 24.69 -5.98
C GLY A 197 20.43 23.85 -5.38
N GLY A 198 20.63 23.36 -4.16
CA GLY A 198 19.67 22.53 -3.44
C GLY A 198 20.39 21.42 -2.67
N ASP A 199 19.95 21.21 -1.44
CA ASP A 199 20.54 20.23 -0.52
C ASP A 199 19.99 18.82 -0.79
N PHE A 200 18.80 18.73 -1.40
CA PHE A 200 18.14 17.49 -1.77
C PHE A 200 17.25 17.67 -3.02
N VAL A 201 16.91 16.55 -3.65
CA VAL A 201 15.96 16.49 -4.76
C VAL A 201 14.59 16.06 -4.24
N LEU A 202 13.57 16.86 -4.48
CA LEU A 202 12.17 16.47 -4.33
C LEU A 202 11.71 15.85 -5.65
N LEU A 203 11.33 14.57 -5.66
CA LEU A 203 10.93 13.82 -6.84
C LEU A 203 9.45 13.44 -6.77
N ALA A 204 8.70 13.76 -7.82
CA ALA A 204 7.37 13.22 -8.06
C ALA A 204 7.28 12.68 -9.49
N ALA A 205 6.45 11.66 -9.70
CA ALA A 205 6.13 11.13 -11.02
C ALA A 205 4.62 11.06 -11.22
N CYS A 206 4.19 11.20 -12.48
CA CYS A 206 2.79 11.13 -12.86
C CYS A 206 2.65 10.84 -14.36
N ASP A 207 1.45 10.42 -14.79
CA ASP A 207 1.13 10.41 -16.22
C ASP A 207 0.67 11.82 -16.68
N GLY A 208 0.55 12.02 -18.00
CA GLY A 208 0.10 13.30 -18.57
C GLY A 208 -1.27 13.75 -18.04
N GLN A 209 -2.18 12.82 -17.73
CA GLN A 209 -3.51 13.16 -17.19
C GLN A 209 -3.43 13.65 -15.75
N TYR A 210 -2.64 13.00 -14.90
CA TYR A 210 -2.41 13.47 -13.53
C TYR A 210 -1.62 14.77 -13.50
N LEU A 211 -0.69 14.99 -14.44
CA LEU A 211 -0.01 16.27 -14.58
C LEU A 211 -0.99 17.42 -14.82
N ASN A 212 -1.94 17.23 -15.75
CA ASN A 212 -3.01 18.20 -16.01
C ASN A 212 -3.81 18.53 -14.75
N ARG A 213 -4.13 17.50 -13.96
CA ARG A 213 -5.01 17.61 -12.80
C ARG A 213 -4.31 18.24 -11.59
N PHE A 214 -3.07 17.82 -11.31
CA PHE A 214 -2.40 18.11 -10.04
C PHE A 214 -1.11 18.93 -10.20
N GLY A 215 -0.44 18.87 -11.35
CA GLY A 215 0.92 19.41 -11.52
C GLY A 215 1.04 20.90 -11.20
N ALA A 216 0.10 21.71 -11.68
CA ALA A 216 0.11 23.16 -11.42
C ALA A 216 -0.07 23.49 -9.93
N ASP A 217 -0.98 22.80 -9.24
CA ASP A 217 -1.27 23.04 -7.82
C ASP A 217 -0.16 22.51 -6.92
N TYR A 218 0.40 21.33 -7.26
CA TYR A 218 1.58 20.76 -6.62
C TYR A 218 2.75 21.77 -6.65
N LEU A 219 3.08 22.28 -7.84
CA LEU A 219 4.17 23.23 -8.02
C LEU A 219 3.92 24.57 -7.32
N LYS A 220 2.71 25.13 -7.44
CA LYS A 220 2.33 26.38 -6.73
C LYS A 220 2.46 26.24 -5.21
N SER A 221 2.14 25.06 -4.66
CA SER A 221 2.29 24.81 -3.22
C SER A 221 3.74 24.87 -2.76
N LEU A 222 4.67 24.48 -3.64
CA LEU A 222 6.10 24.49 -3.38
C LEU A 222 6.78 25.84 -3.64
N MET A 223 6.28 26.69 -4.54
CA MET A 223 6.93 27.96 -4.87
C MET A 223 7.31 28.83 -3.65
N PRO A 224 6.46 29.00 -2.61
CA PRO A 224 6.84 29.75 -1.41
C PRO A 224 7.57 28.90 -0.35
N LEU A 225 7.61 27.58 -0.49
CA LEU A 225 8.04 26.63 0.54
C LEU A 225 9.34 25.89 0.20
N GLY A 226 9.67 25.75 -1.08
CA GLY A 226 10.71 24.88 -1.62
C GLY A 226 12.15 25.40 -1.49
N GLN A 227 12.41 26.34 -0.58
CA GLN A 227 13.77 26.81 -0.35
C GLN A 227 14.66 25.64 0.12
N GLY A 228 15.85 25.51 -0.49
CA GLY A 228 16.80 24.42 -0.22
C GLY A 228 16.50 23.12 -0.97
N ALA A 229 15.35 23.01 -1.66
CA ALA A 229 15.00 21.87 -2.48
C ALA A 229 15.27 22.14 -3.97
N MET A 230 15.49 21.07 -4.73
CA MET A 230 15.36 21.04 -6.17
C MET A 230 14.20 20.12 -6.54
N LEU A 231 13.25 20.59 -7.36
CA LEU A 231 12.15 19.76 -7.80
C LEU A 231 12.51 19.02 -9.10
N HIS A 232 12.31 17.71 -9.11
CA HIS A 232 12.31 16.87 -10.30
C HIS A 232 10.92 16.30 -10.54
N LEU A 233 10.31 16.63 -11.69
CA LEU A 233 9.05 16.06 -12.14
C LEU A 233 9.31 15.07 -13.28
N HIS A 234 8.86 13.83 -13.11
CA HIS A 234 8.92 12.81 -14.15
C HIS A 234 7.52 12.55 -14.72
N VAL A 235 7.34 12.73 -16.03
CA VAL A 235 6.03 12.70 -16.70
C VAL A 235 5.98 11.58 -17.72
N ILE A 236 5.10 10.61 -17.49
CA ILE A 236 4.86 9.48 -18.37
C ILE A 236 3.77 9.87 -19.36
N GLU A 237 3.95 9.58 -20.64
CA GLU A 237 2.95 9.89 -21.68
C GLU A 237 2.49 11.36 -21.60
N PRO A 238 3.40 12.34 -21.68
CA PRO A 238 3.04 13.74 -21.53
C PRO A 238 2.03 14.15 -22.61
N VAL A 239 1.02 14.92 -22.20
CA VAL A 239 0.11 15.61 -23.11
C VAL A 239 0.51 17.08 -23.19
N ALA A 240 0.55 17.62 -24.41
CA ALA A 240 1.08 18.97 -24.65
C ALA A 240 0.31 20.04 -23.87
N GLU A 241 -1.00 19.85 -23.70
CA GLU A 241 -1.90 20.73 -22.97
C GLU A 241 -1.51 20.89 -21.49
N GLY A 242 -0.94 19.85 -20.88
CA GLY A 242 -0.54 19.86 -19.47
C GLY A 242 0.89 20.25 -19.22
N LEU A 243 1.77 19.85 -20.14
CA LEU A 243 3.20 20.05 -19.96
C LEU A 243 3.59 21.53 -20.08
N ALA A 244 3.03 22.25 -21.05
CA ALA A 244 3.40 23.66 -21.28
C ALA A 244 3.05 24.59 -20.11
N PRO A 245 1.83 24.55 -19.51
CA PRO A 245 1.51 25.35 -18.33
C PRO A 245 2.39 25.04 -17.11
N VAL A 246 2.68 23.76 -16.85
CA VAL A 246 3.55 23.36 -15.73
C VAL A 246 4.99 23.81 -15.98
N ALA A 247 5.50 23.70 -17.20
CA ALA A 247 6.83 24.18 -17.55
C ALA A 247 6.96 25.71 -17.43
N ALA A 248 5.91 26.46 -17.81
CA ALA A 248 5.88 27.91 -17.62
C ALA A 248 5.91 28.29 -16.14
N LEU A 249 5.16 27.58 -15.29
CA LEU A 249 5.23 27.75 -13.83
C LEU A 249 6.62 27.38 -13.28
N ALA A 250 7.21 26.30 -13.80
CA ALA A 250 8.54 25.82 -13.39
C ALA A 250 9.62 26.87 -13.68
N ALA A 251 9.56 27.51 -14.86
CA ALA A 251 10.47 28.59 -15.23
C ALA A 251 10.31 29.85 -14.36
N ALA A 252 9.14 30.06 -13.76
CA ALA A 252 8.86 31.17 -12.87
C ALA A 252 9.15 30.85 -11.38
N ALA A 253 9.43 29.60 -11.04
CA ALA A 253 9.71 29.20 -9.67
C ALA A 253 11.11 29.67 -9.25
N ALA A 254 11.23 30.10 -7.98
CA ALA A 254 12.53 30.47 -7.41
C ALA A 254 13.40 29.23 -7.12
N MET A 255 12.77 28.08 -6.84
CA MET A 255 13.47 26.81 -6.71
C MET A 255 13.78 26.23 -8.10
N PRO A 256 14.92 25.55 -8.29
CA PRO A 256 15.19 24.88 -9.55
C PRO A 256 14.20 23.75 -9.79
N VAL A 257 13.65 23.70 -11.01
CA VAL A 257 12.71 22.66 -11.43
C VAL A 257 13.23 22.01 -12.70
N THR A 258 13.35 20.68 -12.66
CA THR A 258 13.67 19.85 -13.82
C THR A 258 12.46 19.01 -14.18
N ILE A 259 12.13 18.96 -15.47
CA ILE A 259 11.06 18.11 -15.98
C ILE A 259 11.67 17.09 -16.93
N THR A 260 11.34 15.83 -16.73
CA THR A 260 11.67 14.74 -17.64
C THR A 260 10.40 14.06 -18.11
N CYS A 261 10.45 13.51 -19.31
CA CYS A 261 9.33 12.83 -19.92
C CYS A 261 9.77 11.45 -20.40
N GLU A 262 8.81 10.54 -20.48
CA GLU A 262 8.98 9.28 -21.20
C GLU A 262 7.71 8.96 -22.02
N PRO A 263 7.83 8.24 -23.15
CA PRO A 263 6.66 7.79 -23.91
C PRO A 263 5.94 6.64 -23.20
N ALA A 264 4.86 6.14 -23.82
CA ALA A 264 4.08 5.03 -23.29
C ALA A 264 4.92 3.76 -23.07
N SER A 265 4.71 3.13 -21.92
CA SER A 265 5.34 1.87 -21.54
C SER A 265 4.49 0.67 -21.93
N ALA A 266 5.12 -0.48 -22.17
CA ALA A 266 4.40 -1.74 -22.35
C ALA A 266 3.66 -2.19 -21.06
N TRP A 267 4.05 -1.65 -19.90
CA TRP A 267 3.42 -1.91 -18.61
C TRP A 267 2.46 -0.80 -18.17
N ARG A 268 1.95 -0.01 -19.14
CA ARG A 268 1.02 1.09 -18.89
C ARG A 268 -0.13 0.67 -17.96
N GLY A 269 -0.30 1.41 -16.87
CA GLY A 269 -1.35 1.14 -15.90
C GLY A 269 -1.06 1.76 -14.54
N GLY A 270 -2.05 1.73 -13.65
CA GLY A 270 -1.96 2.40 -12.34
C GLY A 270 -0.76 1.97 -11.49
N ALA A 271 -0.39 0.68 -11.52
CA ALA A 271 0.77 0.18 -10.79
C ALA A 271 2.10 0.73 -11.33
N TYR A 272 2.25 0.79 -12.66
CA TYR A 272 3.43 1.38 -13.30
C TYR A 272 3.50 2.88 -13.01
N PHE A 273 2.39 3.61 -13.19
CA PHE A 273 2.36 5.06 -12.94
C PHE A 273 2.72 5.42 -11.50
N ALA A 274 2.20 4.69 -10.50
CA ALA A 274 2.56 4.89 -9.09
C ALA A 274 4.03 4.52 -8.81
N SER A 275 4.55 3.50 -9.49
CA SER A 275 5.92 3.00 -9.31
C SER A 275 6.99 3.81 -10.05
N ALA A 276 6.62 4.57 -11.09
CA ALA A 276 7.55 5.26 -11.98
C ALA A 276 8.49 6.22 -11.23
N ARG A 277 8.04 6.84 -10.15
CA ARG A 277 8.90 7.66 -9.28
C ARG A 277 10.09 6.88 -8.72
N PHE A 278 9.89 5.62 -8.36
CA PHE A 278 10.97 4.76 -7.84
C PHE A 278 11.78 4.11 -8.96
N LEU A 279 11.22 3.94 -10.16
CA LEU A 279 11.96 3.49 -11.34
C LEU A 279 12.88 4.59 -11.89
N ALA A 280 12.42 5.84 -11.89
CA ALA A 280 13.20 7.00 -12.32
C ALA A 280 14.25 7.43 -11.27
N ALA A 281 14.00 7.18 -9.99
CA ALA A 281 14.82 7.72 -8.91
C ALA A 281 16.32 7.35 -8.99
N PRO A 282 16.76 6.11 -9.32
CA PRO A 282 18.19 5.84 -9.50
C PRO A 282 18.86 6.73 -10.55
N TRP A 283 18.20 6.98 -11.68
CA TRP A 283 18.68 7.88 -12.73
C TRP A 283 18.72 9.33 -12.23
N VAL A 284 17.69 9.76 -11.50
CA VAL A 284 17.62 11.11 -10.89
C VAL A 284 18.77 11.32 -9.91
N VAL A 285 19.04 10.35 -9.02
CA VAL A 285 20.16 10.39 -8.08
C VAL A 285 21.48 10.57 -8.82
N GLU A 286 21.73 9.76 -9.85
CA GLU A 286 22.96 9.83 -10.67
C GLU A 286 23.11 11.23 -11.29
N ARG A 287 22.05 11.73 -11.94
CA ARG A 287 22.07 13.02 -12.64
C ARG A 287 22.16 14.23 -11.70
N HIS A 288 21.72 14.10 -10.46
CA HIS A 288 21.87 15.12 -9.43
C HIS A 288 23.05 14.84 -8.48
N CYS A 289 24.09 14.14 -8.96
CA CYS A 289 25.37 13.95 -8.27
C CYS A 289 25.26 13.26 -6.90
N GLY A 290 24.36 12.27 -6.78
CA GLY A 290 24.20 11.48 -5.56
C GLY A 290 23.48 12.18 -4.42
N ARG A 291 22.85 13.35 -4.67
CA ARG A 291 22.07 14.07 -3.66
C ARG A 291 20.99 13.18 -3.04
N PRO A 292 20.63 13.41 -1.76
CA PRO A 292 19.46 12.78 -1.16
C PRO A 292 18.19 13.06 -1.97
N VAL A 293 17.28 12.09 -1.98
CA VAL A 293 16.00 12.20 -2.70
C VAL A 293 14.84 12.03 -1.73
N MET A 294 13.95 13.02 -1.76
CA MET A 294 12.64 13.00 -1.14
C MET A 294 11.61 12.68 -2.22
N ILE A 295 10.96 11.51 -2.15
CA ILE A 295 9.97 11.10 -3.14
C ILE A 295 8.56 11.29 -2.59
N THR A 296 7.66 11.91 -3.36
CA THR A 296 6.25 12.10 -2.97
C THR A 296 5.28 11.64 -4.05
N ASP A 297 3.98 11.54 -3.70
CA ASP A 297 2.92 11.54 -4.72
C ASP A 297 2.84 12.93 -5.40
N ILE A 298 2.29 13.00 -6.61
CA ILE A 298 2.02 14.28 -7.30
C ILE A 298 0.74 14.95 -6.80
N ASP A 299 -0.17 14.17 -6.21
CA ASP A 299 -1.49 14.62 -5.78
C ASP A 299 -1.51 15.15 -4.35
N VAL A 300 -0.34 15.52 -3.81
CA VAL A 300 -0.21 16.20 -2.52
C VAL A 300 -0.05 17.71 -2.71
N ARG A 301 -0.38 18.46 -1.66
CA ARG A 301 -0.09 19.88 -1.53
C ARG A 301 0.77 20.09 -0.30
N PHE A 302 1.88 20.81 -0.46
CA PHE A 302 2.72 21.19 0.67
C PHE A 302 2.07 22.34 1.47
N LEU A 303 1.98 22.13 2.78
CA LEU A 303 1.48 23.10 3.76
C LEU A 303 2.60 23.74 4.58
N ARG A 304 3.78 23.09 4.60
CA ARG A 304 4.99 23.51 5.31
C ARG A 304 6.23 23.25 4.46
N PRO A 305 7.37 23.91 4.74
CA PRO A 305 8.60 23.71 3.99
C PRO A 305 9.05 22.24 3.97
N PRO A 306 9.31 21.62 2.80
CA PRO A 306 9.87 20.27 2.73
C PRO A 306 11.25 20.16 3.41
N ALA A 307 11.99 21.26 3.51
CA ALA A 307 13.27 21.30 4.21
C ALA A 307 13.17 20.85 5.67
N GLU A 308 12.04 21.07 6.36
CA GLU A 308 11.85 20.59 7.73
C GLU A 308 11.84 19.05 7.81
N LEU A 309 11.22 18.39 6.83
CA LEU A 309 11.21 16.93 6.73
C LEU A 309 12.59 16.40 6.33
N ALA A 310 13.28 17.08 5.42
CA ALA A 310 14.63 16.73 5.01
C ALA A 310 15.63 16.86 6.16
N GLU A 311 15.54 17.91 6.98
CA GLU A 311 16.39 18.10 8.17
C GLU A 311 16.20 16.95 9.17
N ALA A 312 14.96 16.60 9.48
CA ALA A 312 14.64 15.50 10.39
C ALA A 312 15.12 14.14 9.84
N ALA A 313 15.02 13.92 8.53
CA ALA A 313 15.41 12.66 7.87
C ALA A 313 16.89 12.58 7.50
N GLY A 314 17.60 13.71 7.45
CA GLY A 314 18.98 13.82 6.96
C GLY A 314 19.99 12.84 7.57
N PRO A 315 19.94 12.54 8.88
CA PRO A 315 20.83 11.55 9.51
C PRO A 315 20.58 10.09 9.08
N TYR A 316 19.49 9.80 8.38
CA TYR A 316 19.03 8.45 8.08
C TYR A 316 19.24 8.09 6.61
N ALA A 317 19.60 6.82 6.37
CA ALA A 317 19.72 6.28 5.02
C ALA A 317 18.34 6.17 4.34
N PHE A 318 17.32 5.84 5.13
CA PHE A 318 15.93 5.82 4.70
C PHE A 318 15.00 6.30 5.82
N ALA A 319 14.00 7.10 5.45
CA ALA A 319 12.93 7.49 6.34
C ALA A 319 11.58 7.48 5.62
N SER A 320 10.52 7.12 6.34
CA SER A 320 9.14 7.21 5.83
C SER A 320 8.17 7.46 6.97
N PHE A 321 6.95 7.88 6.63
CA PHE A 321 5.84 7.78 7.57
C PHE A 321 5.39 6.32 7.68
N VAL A 322 4.82 5.96 8.83
CA VAL A 322 4.19 4.68 9.07
C VAL A 322 2.71 4.93 9.36
N HIS A 323 1.86 4.10 8.78
CA HIS A 323 0.42 4.15 9.01
C HIS A 323 -0.01 2.93 9.83
N ASP A 324 -0.92 3.14 10.79
CA ASP A 324 -1.50 2.06 11.62
C ASP A 324 -2.53 1.21 10.84
N GLY A 325 -2.42 1.21 9.52
CA GLY A 325 -3.36 0.53 8.62
C GLY A 325 -3.20 -0.98 8.70
N VAL A 326 -4.32 -1.68 8.48
CA VAL A 326 -4.37 -3.14 8.49
C VAL A 326 -3.93 -3.66 7.12
N GLY A 327 -2.63 -3.94 6.97
CA GLY A 327 -2.11 -4.56 5.75
C GLY A 327 -0.60 -4.37 5.54
N PRO A 328 0.13 -5.38 5.04
CA PRO A 328 1.57 -5.26 4.79
C PRO A 328 1.99 -4.08 3.94
N ALA A 329 1.33 -3.85 2.79
CA ALA A 329 1.67 -2.76 1.89
C ALA A 329 1.20 -1.39 2.42
N SER A 330 0.07 -1.36 3.14
CA SER A 330 -0.49 -0.11 3.69
C SER A 330 0.34 0.48 4.83
N ARG A 331 1.23 -0.30 5.46
CA ARG A 331 2.03 0.15 6.61
C ARG A 331 3.03 1.25 6.26
N LEU A 332 3.60 1.20 5.06
CA LEU A 332 4.55 2.19 4.54
C LEU A 332 3.89 2.95 3.39
N PRO A 333 3.03 3.95 3.68
CA PRO A 333 2.46 4.76 2.62
C PRO A 333 3.59 5.43 1.82
N ALA A 334 3.60 5.21 0.52
CA ALA A 334 4.60 5.79 -0.39
C ALA A 334 4.37 7.28 -0.69
N VAL A 335 3.47 7.94 0.04
CA VAL A 335 3.15 9.38 -0.08
C VAL A 335 4.34 10.28 0.16
N TRP A 336 5.27 9.85 1.02
CA TRP A 336 6.51 10.54 1.32
C TRP A 336 7.58 9.53 1.76
N THR A 337 8.74 9.55 1.11
CA THR A 337 9.89 8.72 1.45
C THR A 337 11.19 9.49 1.25
N TRP A 338 12.22 9.12 2.00
CA TRP A 338 13.55 9.73 1.96
C TRP A 338 14.61 8.67 1.71
N PHE A 339 15.58 8.97 0.85
CA PHE A 339 16.74 8.12 0.56
C PHE A 339 18.02 8.97 0.56
N ALA A 340 19.00 8.61 1.37
CA ALA A 340 20.27 9.33 1.46
C ALA A 340 21.49 8.40 1.63
N GLY A 341 22.63 8.87 1.12
CA GLY A 341 23.91 8.16 1.18
C GLY A 341 23.91 6.82 0.45
N ASP A 342 25.03 6.10 0.55
CA ASP A 342 25.25 4.85 -0.21
C ASP A 342 24.20 3.78 0.11
N HIS A 343 23.82 3.66 1.40
CA HIS A 343 22.82 2.70 1.85
C HIS A 343 21.41 3.05 1.35
N GLY A 344 21.00 4.33 1.38
CA GLY A 344 19.71 4.76 0.86
C GLY A 344 19.62 4.54 -0.65
N GLN A 345 20.69 4.84 -1.38
CA GLN A 345 20.76 4.56 -2.81
C GLN A 345 20.76 3.06 -3.14
N ALA A 346 21.41 2.23 -2.31
CA ALA A 346 21.35 0.78 -2.46
C ALA A 346 19.92 0.25 -2.26
N MET A 347 19.22 0.71 -1.22
CA MET A 347 17.81 0.38 -1.00
C MET A 347 16.93 0.84 -2.17
N LEU A 348 17.18 2.03 -2.72
CA LEU A 348 16.43 2.56 -3.85
C LEU A 348 16.61 1.68 -5.11
N ARG A 349 17.82 1.19 -5.41
CA ARG A 349 18.04 0.23 -6.50
C ARG A 349 17.28 -1.07 -6.28
N VAL A 350 17.32 -1.61 -5.06
CA VAL A 350 16.58 -2.83 -4.69
C VAL A 350 15.07 -2.64 -4.81
N LEU A 351 14.56 -1.47 -4.44
CA LEU A 351 13.17 -1.08 -4.64
C LEU A 351 12.81 -1.09 -6.13
N SER A 352 13.61 -0.44 -6.99
CA SER A 352 13.40 -0.46 -8.45
C SER A 352 13.42 -1.88 -9.01
N HIS A 353 14.37 -2.73 -8.60
CA HIS A 353 14.45 -4.13 -9.03
C HIS A 353 13.22 -4.95 -8.61
N SER A 354 12.73 -4.74 -7.38
CA SER A 354 11.54 -5.42 -6.87
C SER A 354 10.26 -5.01 -7.59
N ILE A 355 10.19 -3.76 -8.06
CA ILE A 355 9.10 -3.28 -8.94
C ILE A 355 9.22 -3.95 -10.31
N LEU A 356 10.39 -3.87 -10.95
CA LEU A 356 10.63 -4.42 -12.29
C LEU A 356 10.28 -5.91 -12.37
N SER A 357 10.63 -6.69 -11.35
CA SER A 357 10.37 -8.13 -11.32
C SER A 357 8.88 -8.51 -11.26
N LYS A 358 7.98 -7.53 -11.08
CA LYS A 358 6.53 -7.72 -10.88
C LYS A 358 5.66 -6.84 -11.78
N LEU A 359 6.24 -6.08 -12.72
CA LEU A 359 5.47 -5.25 -13.65
C LEU A 359 4.59 -6.06 -14.61
N ASP A 360 4.92 -7.33 -14.84
CA ASP A 360 4.17 -8.27 -15.69
C ASP A 360 2.95 -8.88 -14.98
N ILE A 361 2.73 -8.61 -13.69
CA ILE A 361 1.52 -9.02 -12.98
C ILE A 361 0.34 -8.19 -13.52
N PRO A 362 -0.73 -8.82 -14.01
CA PRO A 362 -1.84 -8.10 -14.63
C PRO A 362 -2.66 -7.31 -13.61
N TRP A 363 -3.33 -6.27 -14.08
CA TRP A 363 -4.37 -5.60 -13.29
C TRP A 363 -5.53 -6.59 -13.01
N PRO A 364 -6.14 -6.55 -11.81
CA PRO A 364 -5.90 -5.59 -10.75
C PRO A 364 -4.84 -6.07 -9.72
N HIS A 365 -4.19 -7.20 -9.98
CA HIS A 365 -3.38 -7.91 -8.99
C HIS A 365 -2.04 -7.23 -8.66
N ASN A 366 -1.64 -6.23 -9.46
CA ASN A 366 -0.41 -5.44 -9.28
C ASN A 366 -0.63 -4.11 -8.54
N TRP A 367 -1.85 -3.79 -8.12
CA TRP A 367 -2.10 -2.55 -7.37
C TRP A 367 -1.36 -2.54 -6.02
N MET A 368 -0.82 -1.37 -5.62
CA MET A 368 0.09 -1.18 -4.47
C MET A 368 1.47 -1.83 -4.62
N LEU A 369 1.91 -2.12 -5.85
CA LEU A 369 3.24 -2.67 -6.11
C LEU A 369 4.36 -1.79 -5.54
N ASP A 370 4.26 -0.47 -5.66
CA ASP A 370 5.24 0.48 -5.15
C ASP A 370 5.41 0.39 -3.62
N GLN A 371 4.30 0.38 -2.88
CA GLN A 371 4.30 0.23 -1.42
C GLN A 371 4.76 -1.16 -0.97
N ALA A 372 4.35 -2.20 -1.70
CA ALA A 372 4.77 -3.56 -1.42
C ALA A 372 6.29 -3.74 -1.62
N ALA A 373 6.83 -3.20 -2.71
CA ALA A 373 8.26 -3.22 -3.00
C ALA A 373 9.05 -2.37 -2.00
N LEU A 374 8.49 -1.26 -1.50
CA LEU A 374 9.10 -0.44 -0.45
C LEU A 374 9.30 -1.24 0.85
N MET A 375 8.29 -2.02 1.25
CA MET A 375 8.39 -2.92 2.41
C MET A 375 9.48 -3.98 2.21
N THR A 376 9.52 -4.61 1.03
CA THR A 376 10.58 -5.57 0.66
C THR A 376 11.97 -4.93 0.76
N ALA A 377 12.17 -3.75 0.17
CA ALA A 377 13.45 -3.05 0.14
C ALA A 377 13.91 -2.60 1.54
N ARG A 378 12.98 -2.16 2.41
CA ARG A 378 13.30 -1.80 3.80
C ARG A 378 13.79 -3.03 4.58
N ARG A 379 13.17 -4.19 4.39
CA ARG A 379 13.62 -5.43 5.04
C ARG A 379 14.97 -5.90 4.50
N TRP A 380 15.18 -5.82 3.19
CA TRP A 380 16.48 -6.09 2.58
C TRP A 380 17.57 -5.19 3.19
N LEU A 381 17.30 -3.89 3.35
CA LEU A 381 18.26 -2.95 3.93
C LEU A 381 18.60 -3.30 5.39
N ARG A 382 17.59 -3.61 6.22
CA ARG A 382 17.81 -4.05 7.63
C ARG A 382 18.68 -5.29 7.73
N ARG A 383 18.52 -6.23 6.79
CA ARG A 383 19.23 -7.51 6.78
C ARG A 383 20.67 -7.38 6.27
N HIS A 384 20.87 -6.67 5.18
CA HIS A 384 22.18 -6.56 4.50
C HIS A 384 23.04 -5.40 5.01
N HIS A 385 22.40 -4.36 5.55
CA HIS A 385 23.06 -3.19 6.09
C HIS A 385 22.48 -2.84 7.46
N PRO A 386 22.65 -3.69 8.49
CA PRO A 386 22.10 -3.45 9.83
C PRO A 386 22.60 -2.15 10.49
N GLN A 387 23.73 -1.60 10.02
CA GLN A 387 24.27 -0.30 10.42
C GLN A 387 23.57 0.90 9.76
N ALA A 388 22.77 0.69 8.72
CA ALA A 388 22.06 1.76 8.05
C ALA A 388 20.99 2.32 9.00
N ALA A 389 21.08 3.62 9.27
CA ALA A 389 20.10 4.30 10.11
C ALA A 389 18.76 4.39 9.37
N LEU A 390 17.69 3.91 10.00
CA LEU A 390 16.31 3.96 9.51
C LEU A 390 15.45 4.78 10.45
N ALA A 391 14.49 5.53 9.91
CA ALA A 391 13.57 6.33 10.70
C ALA A 391 12.10 6.11 10.32
N GLU A 392 11.25 6.13 11.34
CA GLU A 392 9.81 6.31 11.21
C GLU A 392 9.49 7.76 11.57
N MET A 393 9.06 8.55 10.59
CA MET A 393 8.89 10.01 10.77
C MET A 393 7.86 10.35 11.85
N ASN A 394 6.80 9.54 11.99
CA ASN A 394 5.81 9.72 13.06
C ASN A 394 6.46 9.67 14.45
N SER A 395 7.44 8.79 14.64
CA SER A 395 8.18 8.63 15.89
C SER A 395 9.16 9.79 16.12
N LEU A 396 9.80 10.30 15.06
CA LEU A 396 10.71 11.45 15.15
C LEU A 396 9.99 12.76 15.41
N LEU A 397 8.83 12.96 14.77
CA LEU A 397 8.13 14.23 14.74
C LEU A 397 6.93 14.28 15.71
N GLY A 398 6.52 13.14 16.26
CA GLY A 398 5.35 13.02 17.14
C GLY A 398 4.00 13.21 16.44
N GLN A 399 3.96 13.21 15.10
CA GLN A 399 2.74 13.45 14.31
C GLN A 399 2.81 12.77 12.93
N SER A 400 1.65 12.56 12.29
CA SER A 400 1.57 12.02 10.92
C SER A 400 2.05 13.05 9.89
N PHE A 401 2.04 12.70 8.59
CA PHE A 401 2.44 13.63 7.52
C PHE A 401 1.46 14.78 7.30
N THR A 402 0.23 14.68 7.83
CA THR A 402 -0.87 15.62 7.57
C THR A 402 -0.57 17.10 7.87
N PRO A 403 0.30 17.46 8.84
CA PRO A 403 0.70 18.86 9.04
C PRO A 403 1.59 19.43 7.93
N TRP A 404 2.24 18.59 7.12
CA TRP A 404 3.07 19.00 5.99
C TRP A 404 2.39 18.81 4.64
N LEU A 405 1.56 17.77 4.50
CA LEU A 405 1.00 17.35 3.23
C LEU A 405 -0.52 17.20 3.33
N GLU A 406 -1.23 17.84 2.40
CA GLU A 406 -2.65 17.62 2.15
C GLU A 406 -2.80 16.76 0.88
N CYS A 407 -3.34 15.54 1.00
CA CYS A 407 -3.68 14.71 -0.16
C CYS A 407 -4.91 15.28 -0.88
N ARG A 408 -4.82 15.51 -2.18
CA ARG A 408 -5.90 16.04 -3.03
C ARG A 408 -6.57 14.91 -3.80
N GLY A 409 -7.85 15.11 -4.14
CA GLY A 409 -8.70 14.17 -4.88
C GLY A 409 -9.68 13.46 -3.96
N ASP A 410 -10.97 13.47 -4.32
CA ASP A 410 -12.01 12.68 -3.66
C ASP A 410 -11.63 11.18 -3.78
N GLU A 411 -11.84 10.40 -2.73
CA GLU A 411 -11.58 8.96 -2.75
C GLU A 411 -12.38 8.27 -3.86
N ASP A 412 -13.61 8.73 -4.11
CA ASP A 412 -14.47 8.23 -5.18
C ASP A 412 -13.91 8.54 -6.57
N ASP A 413 -13.36 9.75 -6.75
CA ASP A 413 -12.68 10.15 -7.98
C ASP A 413 -11.41 9.35 -8.22
N LYS A 414 -10.59 9.13 -7.17
CA LYS A 414 -9.37 8.33 -7.27
C LYS A 414 -9.71 6.89 -7.62
N ALA A 415 -10.71 6.31 -6.97
CA ALA A 415 -11.18 4.97 -7.28
C ALA A 415 -11.68 4.85 -8.73
N ALA A 416 -12.37 5.87 -9.24
CA ALA A 416 -12.80 5.91 -10.64
C ALA A 416 -11.61 5.95 -11.61
N LEU A 417 -10.60 6.79 -11.35
CA LEU A 417 -9.40 6.88 -12.18
C LEU A 417 -8.58 5.60 -12.16
N ILE A 418 -8.40 4.97 -11.00
CA ILE A 418 -7.69 3.69 -10.87
C ILE A 418 -8.38 2.60 -11.68
N ARG A 419 -9.72 2.58 -11.67
CA ARG A 419 -10.50 1.65 -12.51
C ARG A 419 -10.33 1.93 -14.00
N GLN A 420 -10.34 3.20 -14.42
CA GLN A 420 -10.13 3.57 -15.83
C GLN A 420 -8.71 3.21 -16.31
N ALA A 421 -7.69 3.49 -15.50
CA ALA A 421 -6.29 3.18 -15.83
C ALA A 421 -6.03 1.67 -15.96
N GLY A 422 -6.78 0.83 -15.23
CA GLY A 422 -6.69 -0.63 -15.31
C GLY A 422 -7.49 -1.27 -16.45
N GLN A 423 -8.39 -0.52 -17.10
CA GLN A 423 -9.27 -1.02 -18.17
C GLN A 423 -8.77 -0.65 -19.58
N GLY A 424 -7.67 0.10 -19.69
CA GLY A 424 -7.18 0.65 -20.95
C GLY A 424 -6.35 -0.28 -21.84
N GLU A 425 -6.53 -1.60 -21.73
CA GLU A 425 -5.96 -2.61 -22.64
C GLU A 425 -6.89 -2.94 -23.80
#